data_AF-A0A962NXP6-F1
#
_entry.id   AF-A0A962NXP6-F1
#
_cell.length_a   1.000
_cell.length_b   1.000
_cell.length_c   1.000
_cell.angle_alpha   90.00
_cell.angle_beta   90.00
_cell.angle_gamma   90.00
#
_symmetry.space_group_name_H-M   'P 1'
#
loop_
_entity.id
_entity.type
_entity.pdbx_description
1 polymer ?
#
loop_
_entity_poly.entity_id
_entity_poly.type
_entity_poly.pdbx_seq_one_letter_code
_entity_poly.pdbx_strand_id
1 'polypeptide(L)' 'MNFFSKHLFLTKSTVTLLGVLGISSVAIADVAARVTFVTGQVSVIDTANNKRFVYKGDLIRSGEKLETANGRVQVRMT' A
#
# COMPACT_ATOMS: atom_id res chain seq x y z
N MET A 1 33.73 38.40 -34.90
CA MET A 1 33.52 38.20 -33.44
C MET A 1 32.03 38.07 -33.19
N ASN A 2 31.63 37.16 -32.29
CA ASN A 2 30.28 36.90 -31.75
C ASN A 2 29.44 35.81 -32.46
N PHE A 3 29.67 34.55 -32.06
CA PHE A 3 28.84 33.39 -32.43
C PHE A 3 28.34 32.56 -31.25
N PHE A 4 28.39 33.08 -30.01
CA PHE A 4 28.22 32.23 -28.83
C PHE A 4 27.56 32.94 -27.64
N SER A 5 26.29 33.36 -27.75
CA SER A 5 25.65 33.98 -26.58
C SER A 5 24.14 33.80 -26.42
N LYS A 6 23.49 32.80 -27.05
CA LYS A 6 22.02 32.68 -26.94
C LYS A 6 21.42 31.30 -26.62
N HIS A 7 22.21 30.27 -26.32
CA HIS A 7 21.64 28.94 -26.01
C HIS A 7 21.69 28.52 -24.52
N LEU A 8 22.10 29.40 -23.62
CA LEU A 8 22.24 29.06 -22.19
C LEU A 8 21.19 29.72 -21.28
N PHE A 9 19.94 29.83 -21.74
CA PHE A 9 18.81 30.30 -20.91
C PHE A 9 17.72 29.24 -20.70
N LEU A 10 18.02 27.96 -20.96
CA LEU A 10 17.06 26.85 -20.88
C LEU A 10 17.34 25.83 -19.77
N THR A 11 18.10 26.19 -18.73
CA THR A 11 18.63 25.20 -17.76
C THR A 11 18.02 25.25 -16.36
N LYS A 12 17.10 26.19 -16.05
CA LYS A 12 16.55 26.31 -14.69
C LYS A 12 15.12 25.80 -14.53
N SER A 13 14.31 25.82 -15.59
CA SER A 13 12.88 25.49 -15.49
C SER A 13 12.52 24.02 -15.76
N THR A 14 13.45 23.24 -16.33
CA THR A 14 13.17 21.83 -16.67
C THR A 14 13.41 20.89 -15.49
N VAL A 15 14.23 21.29 -14.52
CA VAL A 15 14.53 20.46 -13.33
C VAL A 15 13.39 20.50 -12.31
N THR A 16 12.62 21.58 -12.25
CA THR A 16 11.47 21.72 -11.34
C THR A 16 10.28 20.84 -11.71
N LEU A 17 10.09 20.49 -12.99
CA LEU A 17 8.94 19.68 -13.42
C LEU A 17 9.07 18.19 -13.04
N LEU A 18 10.30 17.66 -12.95
CA LEU A 18 10.53 16.25 -12.60
C LEU A 18 10.38 15.98 -11.09
N GLY A 19 10.60 16.99 -10.24
CA GLY A 19 10.46 16.87 -8.79
C GLY A 19 9.01 16.76 -8.29
N VAL A 20 8.04 17.26 -9.06
CA VAL A 20 6.62 17.27 -8.67
C VAL A 20 5.90 15.96 -8.99
N LEU A 21 6.40 15.17 -9.95
CA LEU A 21 5.77 13.93 -10.40
C LEU A 21 6.25 12.67 -9.65
N GLY A 22 7.26 12.80 -8.78
CA GLY A 22 7.99 11.66 -8.22
C GLY A 22 7.56 11.18 -6.83
N ILE A 23 6.51 11.75 -6.23
CA ILE A 23 6.07 11.39 -4.87
C ILE A 23 4.87 10.44 -4.95
N SER A 24 5.02 9.30 -5.62
CA SER A 24 4.11 8.18 -5.37
C SER A 24 4.43 7.63 -3.98
N SER A 25 3.59 7.98 -3.01
CA SER A 25 3.68 7.39 -1.68
C SER A 25 3.55 5.86 -1.81
N VAL A 26 4.62 5.15 -1.46
CA VAL A 26 4.54 3.71 -1.24
C VAL A 26 3.65 3.52 -0.01
N ALA A 27 2.40 3.13 -0.25
CA ALA A 27 1.50 2.69 0.81
C ALA A 27 2.05 1.37 1.38
N ILE A 28 2.94 1.48 2.36
CA ILE A 28 3.39 0.34 3.15
C ILE A 28 2.19 -0.02 4.04
N ALA A 29 1.43 -1.02 3.62
CA ALA A 29 0.32 -1.50 4.42
C ALA A 29 0.88 -2.21 5.65
N ASP A 30 0.70 -1.59 6.81
CA ASP A 30 1.19 -2.10 8.08
C ASP A 30 0.51 -3.41 8.44
N VAL A 31 1.24 -4.33 9.06
CA VAL A 31 0.71 -5.63 9.48
C VAL A 31 0.12 -5.48 10.87
N ALA A 32 -1.20 -5.49 10.97
CA ALA A 32 -1.91 -5.35 12.24
C ALA A 32 -1.90 -6.65 13.05
N ALA A 33 -1.99 -7.81 12.39
CA ALA A 33 -2.01 -9.09 13.09
C ALA A 33 -1.60 -10.27 12.20
N ARG A 34 -1.26 -11.38 12.84
CA ARG A 34 -1.08 -12.70 12.20
C ARG A 34 -2.12 -13.69 12.69
N VAL A 35 -2.73 -14.44 11.78
CA VAL A 35 -3.72 -15.47 12.10
C VAL A 35 -3.02 -16.70 12.69
N THR A 36 -3.37 -17.05 13.92
CA THR A 36 -2.82 -18.23 14.63
C THR A 36 -3.71 -19.44 14.49
N PHE A 37 -5.02 -19.22 14.36
CA PHE A 37 -6.01 -20.27 14.22
C PHE A 37 -7.22 -19.76 13.45
N VAL A 38 -7.81 -20.62 12.63
CA VAL A 38 -9.06 -20.36 11.91
C VAL A 38 -9.88 -21.64 11.84
N THR A 39 -11.19 -21.52 12.01
CA THR A 39 -12.16 -22.60 11.83
C THR A 39 -13.43 -22.05 11.19
N GLY A 40 -14.08 -22.83 10.34
CA GLY A 40 -15.25 -22.39 9.57
C GLY A 40 -14.92 -21.32 8.52
N GLN A 41 -15.95 -20.59 8.08
CA GLN A 41 -15.82 -19.59 7.02
C GLN A 41 -15.46 -18.23 7.60
N VAL A 42 -14.21 -17.82 7.37
CA VAL A 42 -13.68 -16.51 7.75
C VAL A 42 -13.10 -15.83 6.51
N SER A 43 -13.39 -14.56 6.37
CA SER A 43 -12.97 -13.75 5.24
C SER A 43 -12.48 -12.39 5.69
N VAL A 44 -11.58 -11.81 4.92
CA VAL A 44 -11.09 -10.45 5.06
C VAL A 44 -11.61 -9.62 3.91
N ILE A 45 -12.06 -8.41 4.22
CA ILE A 45 -12.39 -7.37 3.26
C ILE A 45 -11.32 -6.28 3.38
N ASP A 46 -10.58 -6.07 2.30
CA ASP A 46 -9.61 -4.99 2.19
C ASP A 46 -10.31 -3.63 2.05
N THR A 47 -9.56 -2.55 2.26
CA THR A 47 -9.92 -1.15 1.99
C THR A 47 -10.46 -0.92 0.57
N ALA A 48 -10.03 -1.72 -0.40
CA ALA A 48 -10.55 -1.73 -1.77
C ALA A 48 -11.83 -2.57 -1.97
N ASN A 49 -12.49 -3.01 -0.89
CA ASN A 49 -13.64 -3.95 -0.88
C ASN A 49 -13.37 -5.34 -1.50
N ASN A 50 -12.09 -5.70 -1.68
CA ASN A 50 -11.73 -7.04 -2.14
C ASN A 50 -11.89 -8.05 -1.01
N LYS A 51 -12.64 -9.12 -1.27
CA LYS A 51 -12.88 -10.18 -0.30
C LYS A 51 -11.97 -11.38 -0.55
N ARG A 52 -11.28 -11.84 0.50
CA ARG A 52 -10.44 -13.05 0.46
C ARG A 52 -10.75 -13.96 1.64
N PHE A 53 -10.53 -15.27 1.47
CA PHE A 53 -10.59 -16.20 2.60
C PHE A 53 -9.37 -16.06 3.49
N VAL A 54 -9.55 -16.40 4.77
CA VAL A 54 -8.51 -16.35 5.78
C VAL A 54 -8.04 -17.76 6.12
N TYR A 55 -6.73 -17.96 6.07
CA TYR A 55 -6.07 -19.20 6.46
C TYR A 55 -5.13 -18.98 7.65
N LYS A 56 -4.77 -20.08 8.31
CA LYS A 56 -3.77 -20.05 9.39
C LYS A 56 -2.43 -19.56 8.81
N GLY A 57 -1.83 -18.58 9.48
CA GLY A 57 -0.57 -17.96 9.06
C GLY A 57 -0.75 -16.70 8.22
N ASP A 58 -1.98 -16.40 7.77
CA ASP A 58 -2.25 -15.17 7.02
C ASP A 58 -1.93 -13.93 7.83
N LEU A 59 -1.47 -12.90 7.13
CA LEU A 59 -1.27 -11.57 7.66
C LEU A 59 -2.55 -10.76 7.47
N ILE A 60 -2.97 -10.06 8.51
CA ILE A 60 -4.07 -9.11 8.50
C ILE A 60 -3.44 -7.72 8.52
N ARG A 61 -3.76 -6.91 7.52
CA ARG A 61 -3.22 -5.56 7.40
C ARG A 61 -4.08 -4.57 8.17
N SER A 62 -3.46 -3.47 8.58
CA SER A 62 -4.19 -2.39 9.26
C SER A 62 -5.25 -1.80 8.32
N GLY A 63 -6.46 -1.65 8.83
CA GLY A 63 -7.63 -1.20 8.06
C GLY A 63 -8.39 -2.32 7.32
N GLU A 64 -7.90 -3.57 7.31
CA GLU A 64 -8.68 -4.71 6.79
C GLU A 64 -9.80 -5.10 7.78
N LYS A 65 -11.00 -5.39 7.27
CA LYS A 65 -12.15 -5.86 8.06
C LYS A 65 -12.21 -7.39 8.05
N LEU A 66 -12.29 -7.99 9.23
CA LEU A 66 -12.54 -9.42 9.38
C LEU A 66 -14.05 -9.69 9.44
N GLU A 67 -14.54 -10.56 8.56
CA GLU A 67 -15.89 -11.10 8.58
C GLU A 67 -15.86 -12.59 8.91
N THR A 68 -16.39 -12.92 10.07
CA THR A 68 -16.64 -14.29 10.52
C THR A 68 -18.13 -14.56 10.33
N ALA A 69 -18.49 -15.49 9.45
CA ALA A 69 -19.87 -15.99 9.36
C ALA A 69 -20.11 -16.94 10.56
N ASN A 70 -20.10 -18.25 10.33
CA ASN A 70 -20.11 -19.27 11.39
C ASN A 70 -18.69 -19.72 11.79
N GLY A 71 -17.68 -18.90 11.47
CA GLY A 71 -16.28 -19.20 11.74
C GLY A 71 -15.77 -18.61 13.05
N ARG A 72 -14.61 -19.09 13.50
CA ARG A 72 -13.84 -18.46 14.58
C ARG A 72 -12.42 -18.22 14.08
N VAL A 73 -11.85 -17.09 14.47
CA VAL A 73 -10.46 -16.74 14.16
C VAL A 73 -9.77 -16.30 15.43
N GLN A 74 -8.51 -16.72 15.59
CA GLN A 74 -7.61 -16.17 16.58
C GLN A 74 -6.45 -15.51 15.85
N VAL A 75 -6.09 -14.33 16.34
CA VAL A 75 -5.02 -13.53 15.77
C VAL A 75 -4.06 -13.12 16.87
N ARG A 76 -2.78 -13.06 16.52
CA ARG A 76 -1.72 -12.45 17.32
C ARG A 76 -1.45 -11.06 16.77
N MET A 77 -1.77 -10.03 17.55
CA MET A 77 -1.48 -8.65 17.19
C MET A 77 0.03 -8.39 17.19
N THR A 78 0.46 -7.42 16.37
CA THR A 78 1.83 -6.92 16.27
C THR A 78 1.92 -5.45 16.64
#